data_AF-A0A542B8S9-F1
#
_entry.id   AF-A0A542B8S9-F1
#
_cell.length_a   1.000
_cell.length_b   1.000
_cell.length_c   1.000
_cell.angle_alpha   90.00
_cell.angle_beta   90.00
_cell.angle_gamma   90.00
#
_symmetry.space_group_name_H-M   'P 1'
#
loop_
_entity.id
_entity.type
_entity.pdbx_description
1 polymer ?
#
loop_
_entity_poly.entity_id
_entity_poly.type
_entity_poly.pdbx_seq_one_letter_code
_entity_poly.pdbx_strand_id
1 'polypeptide(L)' 'MGSTTDKIKGLANEAAGNVKQAAGKAFNKPDLEAEGAAQELKGEAQQALGKGKDAIKKAVDKV' A
#
# COMPACT_ATOMS: atom_id res chain seq x y z
N MET A 1 3.23 -16.94 9.29
CA MET A 1 3.74 -16.69 7.92
C MET A 1 2.92 -15.63 7.16
N GLY A 2 2.52 -14.51 7.78
CA GLY A 2 1.70 -13.46 7.10
C GLY A 2 2.51 -12.27 6.57
N SER A 3 3.61 -11.92 7.22
CA SER A 3 4.28 -10.63 7.05
C SER A 3 4.86 -10.39 5.65
N THR A 4 5.29 -11.42 4.92
CA THR A 4 5.89 -11.27 3.58
C THR A 4 4.82 -11.11 2.51
N THR A 5 3.78 -11.94 2.54
CA THR A 5 2.65 -11.86 1.59
C THR A 5 1.88 -10.55 1.75
N ASP A 6 1.69 -10.08 2.98
CA ASP A 6 0.99 -8.81 3.24
C ASP A 6 1.81 -7.59 2.78
N LYS A 7 3.15 -7.63 2.95
CA LYS A 7 4.05 -6.58 2.42
C LYS A 7 4.07 -6.55 0.90
N ILE A 8 4.09 -7.73 0.26
CA ILE A 8 4.02 -7.84 -1.20
C ILE A 8 2.66 -7.31 -1.71
N LYS A 9 1.55 -7.62 -1.06
CA LYS A 9 0.23 -7.06 -1.40
C LYS A 9 0.18 -5.53 -1.25
N GLY A 10 0.81 -4.99 -0.21
CA GLY A 10 0.94 -3.54 0.00
C GLY A 10 1.68 -2.87 -1.15
N LEU A 11 2.86 -3.40 -1.52
CA LEU A 11 3.67 -2.91 -2.64
C LEU A 11 2.95 -3.05 -3.99
N ALA A 12 2.21 -4.13 -4.20
CA ALA A 12 1.45 -4.33 -5.43
C ALA A 12 0.31 -3.31 -5.58
N ASN A 13 -0.38 -2.96 -4.49
CA ASN A 13 -1.42 -1.92 -4.50
C ASN A 13 -0.83 -0.52 -4.74
N GLU A 14 0.33 -0.23 -4.16
CA GLU A 14 1.04 1.04 -4.35
C GLU A 14 1.52 1.19 -5.80
N ALA A 15 2.13 0.15 -6.36
CA ALA A 15 2.54 0.11 -7.76
C ALA A 15 1.34 0.25 -8.72
N ALA A 16 0.24 -0.45 -8.46
CA ALA A 16 -0.98 -0.35 -9.25
C ALA A 16 -1.60 1.06 -9.17
N GLY A 17 -1.58 1.68 -7.98
CA GLY A 17 -2.03 3.05 -7.77
C GLY A 17 -1.23 4.07 -8.59
N ASN A 18 0.10 3.98 -8.55
CA ASN A 18 1.00 4.81 -9.33
C ASN A 18 0.80 4.66 -10.84
N VAL A 19 0.61 3.43 -11.33
CA VAL A 19 0.32 3.17 -12.74
C VAL A 19 -1.02 3.80 -13.14
N LYS A 20 -2.05 3.69 -12.29
CA LYS A 20 -3.36 4.32 -12.54
C LYS A 20 -3.27 5.84 -12.54
N GLN A 21 -2.55 6.45 -11.62
CA GLN A 21 -2.31 7.91 -11.64
C GLN A 21 -1.59 8.35 -12.92
N ALA A 22 -0.53 7.65 -13.30
CA ALA A 22 0.23 7.96 -14.50
C ALA A 22 -0.62 7.83 -15.76
N ALA A 23 -1.40 6.75 -15.87
CA ALA A 23 -2.35 6.56 -16.96
C ALA A 23 -3.47 7.61 -16.93
N GLY A 24 -4.01 7.94 -15.77
CA GLY A 24 -5.02 8.99 -15.58
C GLY A 24 -4.54 10.34 -16.08
N LYS A 25 -3.32 10.75 -15.69
CA LYS A 25 -2.69 11.97 -16.19
C LYS A 25 -2.42 11.93 -17.69
N ALA A 26 -1.87 10.83 -18.19
CA ALA A 26 -1.52 10.70 -19.61
C ALA A 26 -2.75 10.72 -20.53
N PHE A 27 -3.87 10.14 -20.09
CA PHE A 27 -5.10 10.04 -20.87
C PHE A 27 -6.17 11.08 -20.47
N ASN A 28 -5.85 12.07 -19.62
CA ASN A 28 -6.81 13.05 -19.06
C ASN A 28 -8.07 12.39 -18.45
N LYS A 29 -7.87 11.34 -17.65
CA LYS A 29 -8.92 10.60 -16.95
C LYS A 29 -8.85 10.86 -15.44
N PRO A 30 -9.61 11.85 -14.91
CA PRO A 30 -9.56 12.22 -13.51
C PRO A 30 -10.03 11.09 -12.57
N ASP A 31 -10.99 10.28 -13.00
CA ASP A 31 -11.46 9.12 -12.20
C ASP A 31 -10.34 8.10 -11.98
N LEU A 32 -9.53 7.87 -13.01
CA LEU A 32 -8.46 6.88 -13.01
C LEU A 32 -7.28 7.37 -12.16
N GLU A 33 -7.02 8.68 -12.18
CA GLU A 33 -6.06 9.32 -11.26
C GLU A 33 -6.53 9.24 -9.81
N ALA A 34 -7.80 9.56 -9.54
CA ALA A 34 -8.38 9.49 -8.20
C ALA A 34 -8.38 8.06 -7.63
N GLU A 35 -8.74 7.07 -8.44
CA GLU A 35 -8.65 5.66 -8.04
C GLU A 35 -7.21 5.25 -7.71
N GLY A 36 -6.25 5.72 -8.51
CA GLY A 36 -4.84 5.45 -8.29
C GLY A 36 -4.34 6.02 -6.96
N ALA A 37 -4.67 7.29 -6.68
CA ALA A 37 -4.37 7.93 -5.40
C ALA A 37 -5.03 7.25 -4.20
N ALA A 38 -6.29 6.82 -4.34
CA ALA A 38 -6.97 6.08 -3.29
C ALA A 38 -6.31 4.72 -3.02
N GLN A 39 -5.86 4.02 -4.06
CA GLN A 39 -5.17 2.73 -3.91
C GLN A 39 -3.78 2.87 -3.28
N GLU A 40 -3.02 3.90 -3.67
CA GLU A 40 -1.71 4.22 -3.10
C GLU A 40 -1.83 4.51 -1.60
N LEU A 41 -2.73 5.42 -1.23
CA LEU A 41 -3.00 5.78 0.16
C LEU A 41 -3.42 4.57 1.01
N LYS A 42 -4.24 3.68 0.44
CA LYS A 42 -4.62 2.41 1.10
C LYS A 42 -3.43 1.48 1.29
N GLY A 43 -2.54 1.38 0.30
CA GLY A 43 -1.31 0.60 0.36
C GLY A 43 -0.37 1.10 1.45
N GLU A 44 -0.15 2.42 1.51
CA GLU A 44 0.67 3.07 2.55
C GLU A 44 0.09 2.86 3.95
N ALA A 45 -1.21 3.08 4.12
CA ALA A 45 -1.88 2.86 5.40
C ALA A 45 -1.76 1.41 5.88
N GLN A 46 -1.92 0.44 4.97
CA GLN A 46 -1.73 -0.98 5.29
C GLN A 46 -0.28 -1.29 5.67
N GLN A 47 0.71 -0.72 4.96
CA GLN A 47 2.12 -0.88 5.30
C GLN A 47 2.45 -0.29 6.67
N ALA A 48 1.94 0.91 6.99
CA ALA A 48 2.16 1.57 8.27
C ALA A 48 1.57 0.75 9.43
N LEU A 49 0.33 0.29 9.29
CA LEU A 49 -0.33 -0.58 10.26
C LEU A 49 0.41 -1.92 10.42
N GLY A 50 0.86 -2.51 9.30
CA GLY A 50 1.65 -3.75 9.30
C GLY A 50 2.99 -3.59 10.03
N LYS A 51 3.72 -2.51 9.74
CA LYS A 51 5.00 -2.18 10.40
C LYS A 51 4.81 -1.95 11.91
N GLY A 52 3.75 -1.23 12.31
CA GLY A 52 3.42 -1.01 13.72
C GLY A 52 3.09 -2.31 14.46
N LYS A 53 2.27 -3.18 13.86
CA LYS A 53 1.97 -4.51 14.42
C LYS A 53 3.21 -5.40 14.52
N ASP A 54 4.05 -5.42 13.48
CA ASP A 54 5.31 -6.17 13.48
C ASP A 54 6.24 -5.67 14.61
N ALA A 55 6.33 -4.35 14.84
CA ALA A 55 7.16 -3.77 15.89
C ALA A 55 6.67 -4.14 17.30
N ILE A 56 5.36 -4.03 17.55
CA ILE A 56 4.76 -4.44 18.82
C ILE A 56 4.96 -5.93 19.06
N LYS A 57 4.71 -6.76 18.05
CA LYS A 57 4.88 -8.20 18.15
C LYS A 57 6.32 -8.59 18.48
N LYS A 58 7.30 -7.96 17.84
CA LYS A 58 8.73 -8.15 18.17
C LYS A 58 9.10 -7.72 19.59
N ALA A 59 8.44 -6.70 20.14
CA ALA A 59 8.67 -6.27 21.51
C ALA A 59 8.09 -7.26 22.53
N VAL A 60 6.89 -7.80 22.25
CA VAL A 60 6.24 -8.82 23.08
C VAL A 60 6.97 -10.16 23.02
N ASP A 61 7.41 -10.63 21.84
CA ASP A 61 8.16 -11.89 21.68
C ASP A 61 9.56 -11.85 22.34
N LYS A 62 10.05 -10.67 22.73
CA LYS A 62 11.40 -10.47 23.32
C LYS A 62 11.38 -10.34 24.85
N VAL A 63 10.19 -10.30 25.46
CA VAL A 63 9.95 -10.34 26.92
C VAL A 63 9.60 -11.77 27.32
#